data_AF-A0A1U8NNA4-F1
#
_entry.id   AF-A0A1U8NNA4-F1
#
_cell.length_a   1.000
_cell.length_b   1.000
_cell.length_c   1.000
_cell.angle_alpha   90.00
_cell.angle_beta   90.00
_cell.angle_gamma   90.00
#
_symmetry.space_group_name_H-M   'P 1'
#
loop_
_entity.id
_entity.type
_entity.pdbx_description
1 polymer ?
#
loop_
_entity_poly.entity_id
_entity_poly.type
_entity_poly.pdbx_seq_one_letter_code
_entity_poly.pdbx_strand_id
1 'polypeptide(L)'
;MEFRGVIFISFLFFQLGVNSNAFPMNDLISKLPGQPDVNFRQFVGYIDVDENVVGRSLFYYFVEAEKDPLTQPLTVWLTGGPGCSSVGDAFGSVGPFIVTKDAHDLQKNLFSWNKVSNLLFIDSPIGSEWSYSNTSSDYNNGDDITNKILLTFMQKWYEKYPVFKSKDLYLARSSFAGEQFLISFLLYGSTSTYF
;
A
#
# COMPACT_ATOMS: atom_id res chain seq x y z
N MET A 1 7.74 1.45 -72.12
CA MET A 1 7.48 0.65 -70.91
C MET A 1 8.16 1.35 -69.75
N GLU A 2 7.42 2.17 -69.00
CA GLU A 2 7.94 2.85 -67.81
C GLU A 2 7.53 2.06 -66.56
N PHE A 3 8.51 1.59 -65.79
CA PHE A 3 8.28 1.04 -64.45
C PHE A 3 8.28 2.19 -63.45
N ARG A 4 7.10 2.53 -62.90
CA ARG A 4 6.99 3.44 -61.75
C ARG A 4 7.06 2.60 -60.47
N GLY A 5 8.20 2.64 -59.81
CA GLY A 5 8.39 2.03 -58.49
C GLY A 5 7.60 2.79 -57.41
N VAL A 6 6.84 2.06 -56.60
CA VAL A 6 6.13 2.59 -55.43
C VAL A 6 6.97 2.23 -54.21
N ILE A 7 7.48 3.24 -53.50
CA ILE A 7 8.19 3.07 -52.23
C ILE A 7 7.15 3.13 -51.10
N PHE A 8 6.95 2.01 -50.39
CA PHE A 8 6.17 2.00 -49.15
C PHE A 8 7.08 2.38 -47.98
N ILE A 9 6.89 3.59 -47.43
CA ILE A 9 7.53 3.99 -46.17
C ILE A 9 6.64 3.52 -45.02
N SER A 10 7.06 2.44 -44.37
CA SER A 10 6.49 1.98 -43.11
C SER A 10 6.98 2.91 -41.98
N PHE A 11 6.08 3.71 -41.42
CA PHE A 11 6.35 4.41 -40.16
C PHE A 11 6.15 3.43 -39.00
N LEU A 12 7.25 2.84 -38.53
CA LEU A 12 7.31 2.16 -37.24
C LEU A 12 7.20 3.23 -36.15
N PHE A 13 5.99 3.39 -35.58
CA PHE A 13 5.81 4.14 -34.34
C PHE A 13 6.44 3.34 -33.20
N PHE A 14 7.69 3.68 -32.88
CA PHE A 14 8.29 3.26 -31.62
C PHE A 14 7.57 4.03 -30.51
N GLN A 15 6.59 3.39 -29.86
CA GLN A 15 6.01 3.95 -28.64
C GLN A 15 7.10 3.90 -27.56
N LEU A 16 7.76 5.03 -27.34
CA LEU A 16 8.49 5.27 -26.11
C LEU A 16 7.44 5.30 -24.99
N GLY A 17 7.29 4.18 -24.28
CA GLY A 17 6.51 4.11 -23.06
C GLY A 17 7.11 5.07 -22.05
N VAL A 18 6.51 6.26 -21.93
CA VAL A 18 6.79 7.14 -20.80
C VAL A 18 6.15 6.46 -19.59
N ASN A 19 6.98 5.82 -18.76
CA ASN A 19 6.56 5.43 -17.41
C ASN A 19 6.35 6.71 -16.62
N SER A 20 5.17 7.32 -16.74
CA SER A 20 4.74 8.33 -15.80
C SER A 20 4.68 7.67 -14.43
N ASN A 21 5.30 8.27 -13.41
CA ASN A 21 5.12 7.94 -11.99
C ASN A 21 3.68 8.26 -11.55
N ALA A 22 2.70 7.70 -12.24
CA ALA A 22 1.30 7.99 -12.07
C ALA A 22 0.82 7.24 -10.84
N PHE A 23 0.41 7.99 -9.83
CA PHE A 23 -0.30 7.44 -8.68
C PHE A 23 -1.70 6.97 -9.11
N PRO A 24 -2.25 5.95 -8.45
CA PRO A 24 -3.61 5.47 -8.72
C PRO A 24 -4.65 6.49 -8.24
N MET A 25 -5.07 7.41 -9.11
CA MET A 25 -5.99 8.49 -8.74
C MET A 25 -7.38 8.00 -8.29
N ASN A 26 -7.76 6.77 -8.64
CA ASN A 26 -9.01 6.16 -8.17
C ASN A 26 -8.99 5.88 -6.65
N ASP A 27 -7.81 5.74 -6.06
CA ASP A 27 -7.64 5.50 -4.62
C ASP A 27 -7.42 6.82 -3.86
N LEU A 28 -7.29 7.95 -4.55
CA LEU A 28 -7.00 9.24 -3.93
C LEU A 28 -8.18 9.71 -3.08
N ILE A 29 -7.91 10.01 -1.82
CA ILE A 29 -8.88 10.67 -0.94
C ILE A 29 -8.74 12.18 -1.13
N SER A 30 -9.82 12.81 -1.58
CA SER A 30 -9.89 14.28 -1.71
C SER A 30 -9.87 14.96 -0.34
N LYS A 31 -10.76 14.54 0.57
CA LYS A 31 -10.83 15.00 1.96
C LYS A 31 -11.64 14.01 2.79
N LEU A 32 -11.14 13.62 3.96
CA LEU A 32 -11.90 12.84 4.93
C LEU A 32 -12.94 13.75 5.64
N PRO A 33 -14.07 13.20 6.10
CA PRO A 33 -14.98 13.93 6.98
C PRO A 33 -14.23 14.46 8.22
N GLY A 34 -14.47 15.73 8.58
CA GLY A 34 -13.83 16.36 9.74
C GLY A 34 -12.32 16.65 9.57
N GLN A 35 -11.74 16.41 8.39
CA GLN A 35 -10.31 16.58 8.16
C GLN A 35 -9.88 18.06 8.12
N PRO A 36 -8.81 18.45 8.83
CA PRO A 36 -8.20 19.76 8.66
C PRO A 36 -7.43 19.83 7.34
N ASP A 37 -7.14 21.04 6.86
CA ASP A 37 -6.41 21.20 5.60
C ASP A 37 -4.97 20.69 5.71
N VAL A 38 -4.54 19.90 4.72
CA VAL A 38 -3.22 19.28 4.65
C VAL A 38 -2.61 19.45 3.26
N ASN A 39 -1.30 19.27 3.18
CA ASN A 39 -0.50 19.44 1.97
C ASN A 39 0.13 18.14 1.46
N PHE A 40 -0.28 16.99 2.00
CA PHE A 40 0.13 15.66 1.54
C PHE A 40 -1.05 14.93 0.92
N ARG A 41 -0.78 13.97 0.03
CA ARG A 41 -1.81 13.07 -0.50
C ARG A 41 -2.02 11.89 0.44
N GLN A 42 -3.22 11.36 0.40
CA GLN A 42 -3.57 10.14 1.11
C GLN A 42 -4.47 9.30 0.18
N PHE A 43 -4.35 7.99 0.28
CA PHE A 43 -4.96 7.03 -0.62
C PHE A 43 -5.55 5.89 0.18
N VAL A 44 -6.63 5.31 -0.34
CA VAL A 44 -7.29 4.17 0.27
C VAL A 44 -7.77 3.22 -0.81
N GLY A 45 -7.66 1.92 -0.56
CA GLY A 45 -8.16 0.95 -1.49
C GLY A 45 -7.87 -0.48 -1.08
N TYR A 46 -8.01 -1.36 -2.07
CA TYR A 46 -7.81 -2.79 -1.92
C TYR A 46 -6.72 -3.26 -2.87
N ILE A 47 -6.01 -4.30 -2.45
CA ILE A 47 -5.16 -5.11 -3.29
C ILE A 47 -5.67 -6.55 -3.20
N ASP A 48 -6.05 -7.11 -4.35
CA ASP A 48 -6.45 -8.50 -4.45
C ASP A 48 -5.22 -9.39 -4.33
N VAL A 49 -5.21 -10.30 -3.36
CA VAL A 49 -4.04 -11.12 -3.01
C VAL A 49 -4.15 -12.55 -3.56
N ASP A 50 -5.14 -12.81 -4.41
CA ASP A 50 -5.27 -14.07 -5.11
C ASP A 50 -4.40 -14.11 -6.38
N GLU A 51 -3.84 -15.27 -6.68
CA GLU A 51 -3.14 -15.51 -7.95
C GLU A 51 -4.10 -15.87 -9.08
N ASN A 52 -5.21 -16.57 -8.78
CA ASN A 52 -6.03 -17.24 -9.81
C ASN A 52 -7.55 -17.05 -9.69
N VAL A 53 -8.10 -16.69 -8.52
CA VAL A 53 -9.55 -16.53 -8.32
C VAL A 53 -9.79 -15.31 -7.45
N VAL A 54 -10.43 -14.27 -7.98
CA VAL A 54 -10.76 -13.06 -7.22
C VAL A 54 -11.73 -13.42 -6.10
N GLY A 55 -11.31 -13.18 -4.87
CA GLY A 55 -12.18 -13.33 -3.72
C GLY A 55 -11.56 -12.91 -2.40
N ARG A 56 -10.29 -12.52 -2.35
CA ARG A 56 -9.55 -12.18 -1.15
C ARG A 56 -8.74 -10.90 -1.37
N SER A 57 -8.98 -9.89 -0.55
CA SER A 57 -8.33 -8.58 -0.70
C SER A 57 -7.94 -8.01 0.65
N LEU A 58 -6.74 -7.41 0.71
CA LEU A 58 -6.35 -6.60 1.87
C LEU A 58 -6.65 -5.14 1.60
N PHE A 59 -7.24 -4.50 2.60
CA PHE A 59 -7.47 -3.06 2.65
C PHE A 59 -6.22 -2.33 3.11
N TYR A 60 -5.97 -1.17 2.51
CA TYR A 60 -4.86 -0.31 2.90
C TYR A 60 -5.27 1.15 2.96
N TYR A 61 -4.58 1.87 3.84
CA TYR A 61 -4.56 3.32 3.88
C TYR A 61 -3.11 3.78 3.74
N PHE A 62 -2.84 4.61 2.74
CA PHE A 62 -1.51 5.11 2.41
C PHE A 62 -1.48 6.63 2.57
N VAL A 63 -0.48 7.15 3.27
CA VAL A 63 -0.29 8.60 3.47
C VAL A 63 1.11 8.96 3.05
N GLU A 64 1.22 9.95 2.17
CA GLU A 64 2.51 10.49 1.79
C GLU A 64 3.17 11.25 2.94
N ALA A 65 4.50 11.30 2.88
CA ALA A 65 5.24 12.17 3.77
C ALA A 65 4.84 13.65 3.56
N GLU A 66 4.79 14.44 4.63
CA GLU A 66 4.40 15.86 4.58
C GLU A 66 5.34 16.71 3.71
N LYS A 67 6.60 16.28 3.59
CA LYS A 67 7.65 16.97 2.84
C LYS A 67 8.39 16.01 1.93
N ASP A 68 8.52 16.40 0.68
CA ASP A 68 9.27 15.69 -0.35
C ASP A 68 9.01 14.16 -0.36
N PRO A 69 7.75 13.71 -0.47
CA PRO A 69 7.39 12.30 -0.29
C PRO A 69 8.15 11.34 -1.20
N LEU A 70 8.57 11.81 -2.38
CA LEU A 70 9.37 11.03 -3.32
C LEU A 70 10.82 10.82 -2.87
N THR A 71 11.32 11.54 -1.86
CA THR A 71 12.67 11.32 -1.30
C THR A 71 12.65 10.60 0.04
N GLN A 72 11.47 10.51 0.67
CA GLN A 72 11.31 9.87 1.98
C GLN A 72 11.19 8.35 1.84
N PRO A 73 11.53 7.59 2.91
CA PRO A 73 11.34 6.15 2.92
C PRO A 73 9.86 5.75 2.93
N LEU A 74 9.60 4.44 2.81
CA LEU A 74 8.30 3.84 3.04
C LEU A 74 8.33 3.09 4.38
N THR A 75 7.42 3.42 5.28
CA THR A 75 7.17 2.65 6.50
C THR A 75 5.85 1.91 6.37
N VAL A 76 5.92 0.58 6.40
CA VAL A 76 4.74 -0.28 6.49
C VAL A 76 4.40 -0.49 7.96
N TRP A 77 3.17 -0.16 8.33
CA TRP A 77 2.66 -0.34 9.68
C TRP A 77 1.67 -1.49 9.74
N LEU A 78 1.97 -2.45 10.61
CA LEU A 78 1.15 -3.63 10.87
C LEU A 78 0.79 -3.70 12.35
N THR A 79 -0.49 -3.62 12.65
CA THR A 79 -1.00 -3.78 14.01
C THR A 79 -1.21 -5.25 14.33
N GLY A 80 -0.84 -5.63 15.55
CA GLY A 80 -0.88 -7.02 16.01
C GLY A 80 -2.12 -7.37 16.80
N GLY A 81 -2.31 -8.68 17.01
CA GLY A 81 -3.49 -9.26 17.65
C GLY A 81 -4.55 -9.65 16.62
N PRO A 82 -5.30 -10.75 16.84
CA PRO A 82 -6.36 -11.16 15.92
C PRO A 82 -7.46 -10.09 15.85
N GLY A 83 -7.71 -9.54 14.65
CA GLY A 83 -8.82 -8.63 14.37
C GLY A 83 -8.57 -7.14 14.66
N CYS A 84 -7.35 -6.73 15.03
CA CYS A 84 -7.02 -5.31 15.19
C CYS A 84 -6.73 -4.65 13.83
N SER A 85 -7.11 -3.38 13.66
CA SER A 85 -6.88 -2.60 12.43
C SER A 85 -5.62 -1.75 12.51
N SER A 86 -4.75 -1.89 11.50
CA SER A 86 -3.62 -0.98 11.29
C SER A 86 -4.09 0.39 10.87
N VAL A 87 -5.19 0.46 10.13
CA VAL A 87 -5.80 1.73 9.74
C VAL A 87 -6.41 2.43 10.95
N GLY A 88 -6.97 1.70 11.91
CA GLY A 88 -7.37 2.26 13.21
C GLY A 88 -6.21 2.97 13.93
N ASP A 89 -5.03 2.35 13.95
CA ASP A 89 -3.81 2.96 14.51
C ASP A 89 -3.35 4.22 13.74
N ALA A 90 -3.69 4.35 12.46
CA ALA A 90 -3.42 5.56 11.69
C ALA A 90 -4.18 6.78 12.23
N PHE A 91 -5.33 6.57 12.88
CA PHE A 91 -6.19 7.61 13.43
C PHE A 91 -6.14 7.73 14.95
N GLY A 92 -5.35 6.88 15.62
CA GLY A 92 -5.23 6.86 17.08
C GLY A 92 -3.79 6.98 17.60
N SER A 93 -2.78 6.76 16.76
CA SER A 93 -1.39 6.63 17.22
C SER A 93 -0.40 7.36 16.31
N VAL A 94 0.06 6.74 15.22
CA VAL A 94 1.24 7.21 14.46
C VAL A 94 0.89 7.94 13.16
N GLY A 95 -0.34 7.82 12.67
CA GLY A 95 -0.77 8.45 11.42
C GLY A 95 -1.03 9.95 11.56
N PRO A 96 -1.44 10.61 10.46
CA PRO A 96 -1.47 12.07 10.35
C PRO A 96 -2.57 12.74 11.19
N PHE A 97 -3.57 11.99 11.61
CA PHE A 97 -4.76 12.50 12.27
C PHE A 97 -5.04 11.77 13.57
N ILE A 98 -5.68 12.46 14.51
CA ILE A 98 -6.24 11.89 15.73
C ILE A 98 -7.73 12.21 15.73
N VAL A 99 -8.57 11.20 15.97
CA VAL A 99 -10.02 11.38 16.13
C VAL A 99 -10.32 12.21 17.38
N THR A 100 -11.19 13.20 17.27
CA THR A 100 -11.60 14.03 18.42
C THR A 100 -12.40 13.21 19.45
N LYS A 101 -12.47 13.71 20.69
CA LYS A 101 -13.16 13.01 21.80
C LYS A 101 -14.64 12.73 21.53
N ASP A 102 -15.28 13.54 20.71
CA ASP A 102 -16.68 13.42 20.29
C ASP A 102 -16.84 12.61 18.98
N ALA A 103 -15.75 12.09 18.42
CA ALA A 103 -15.70 11.26 17.21
C ALA A 103 -16.32 11.89 15.95
N HIS A 104 -16.47 13.21 15.93
CA HIS A 104 -17.04 13.95 14.80
C HIS A 104 -16.00 14.55 13.87
N ASP A 105 -14.81 14.88 14.40
CA ASP A 105 -13.77 15.59 13.67
C ASP A 105 -12.41 14.89 13.76
N LEU A 106 -11.48 15.35 12.92
CA LEU A 106 -10.07 14.96 12.96
C LEU A 106 -9.21 16.16 13.36
N GLN A 107 -8.20 15.90 14.19
CA GLN A 107 -7.14 16.86 14.50
C GLN A 107 -5.82 16.39 13.92
N LYS A 108 -4.96 17.33 13.49
CA LYS A 108 -3.61 16.97 13.05
C LYS A 108 -2.81 16.37 14.20
N ASN A 109 -2.16 15.25 13.94
CA ASN A 109 -1.22 14.65 14.86
C ASN A 109 0.13 15.38 14.76
N LEU A 110 0.47 16.19 15.78
CA LEU A 110 1.74 16.91 15.83
C LEU A 110 2.97 16.00 15.91
N PHE A 111 2.80 14.72 16.22
CA PHE A 111 3.87 13.72 16.30
C PHE A 111 3.73 12.62 15.25
N SER A 112 2.97 12.87 14.17
CA SER A 112 2.81 11.88 13.11
C SER A 112 4.15 11.48 12.51
N TRP A 113 4.26 10.19 12.21
CA TRP A 113 5.42 9.63 11.53
C TRP A 113 5.48 10.04 10.05
N ASN A 114 4.36 10.55 9.48
CA ASN A 114 4.37 11.03 8.10
C ASN A 114 5.20 12.32 7.93
N LYS A 115 5.72 12.89 9.02
CA LYS A 115 6.70 13.98 8.97
C LYS A 115 8.06 13.56 8.42
N VAL A 116 8.38 12.26 8.46
CA VAL A 116 9.70 11.71 8.10
C VAL A 116 9.63 10.45 7.23
N SER A 117 8.44 9.97 6.88
CA SER A 117 8.26 8.75 6.10
C SER A 117 6.92 8.76 5.36
N ASN A 118 6.81 8.02 4.27
CA ASN A 118 5.52 7.66 3.70
C ASN A 118 4.96 6.49 4.51
N LEU A 119 3.70 6.54 4.93
CA LEU A 119 3.11 5.53 5.82
C LEU A 119 2.11 4.67 5.06
N LEU A 120 2.31 3.35 5.08
CA LEU A 120 1.38 2.37 4.53
C LEU A 120 0.82 1.51 5.65
N PHE A 121 -0.46 1.69 5.97
CA PHE A 121 -1.21 0.90 6.94
C PHE A 121 -1.96 -0.20 6.21
N ILE A 122 -1.82 -1.45 6.66
CA ILE A 122 -2.42 -2.62 6.01
C ILE A 122 -3.22 -3.39 7.05
N ASP A 123 -4.50 -3.57 6.81
CA ASP A 123 -5.32 -4.42 7.66
C ASP A 123 -5.07 -5.88 7.31
N SER A 124 -4.35 -6.58 8.17
CA SER A 124 -3.95 -7.98 7.99
C SER A 124 -4.03 -8.69 9.33
N PRO A 125 -4.42 -9.98 9.40
CA PRO A 125 -4.77 -10.89 8.30
C PRO A 125 -6.14 -10.62 7.65
N ILE A 126 -6.58 -11.53 6.78
CA ILE A 126 -7.96 -11.55 6.28
C ILE A 126 -8.94 -11.60 7.45
N GLY A 127 -9.95 -10.73 7.40
CA GLY A 127 -10.91 -10.51 8.49
C GLY A 127 -10.52 -9.41 9.45
N SER A 128 -9.34 -8.81 9.34
CA SER A 128 -9.03 -7.55 10.04
C SER A 128 -9.81 -6.40 9.42
N GLU A 129 -10.77 -5.87 10.17
CA GLU A 129 -11.70 -4.80 9.81
C GLU A 129 -12.19 -4.83 8.35
N TRP A 130 -11.54 -4.08 7.46
CA TRP A 130 -11.99 -3.93 6.07
C TRP A 130 -11.47 -5.01 5.12
N SER A 131 -10.45 -5.77 5.51
CA SER A 131 -9.90 -6.87 4.69
C SER A 131 -10.81 -8.08 4.71
N TYR A 132 -11.11 -8.66 3.54
CA TYR A 132 -12.15 -9.67 3.40
C TYR A 132 -11.75 -10.85 2.51
N SER A 133 -12.50 -11.95 2.66
CA SER A 133 -12.52 -13.05 1.70
C SER A 133 -13.95 -13.55 1.44
N ASN A 134 -14.24 -13.94 0.21
CA ASN A 134 -15.44 -14.64 -0.19
C ASN A 134 -15.42 -16.13 0.24
N THR A 135 -14.27 -16.63 0.74
CA THR A 135 -14.10 -18.01 1.19
C THR A 135 -13.96 -18.05 2.71
N SER A 136 -14.91 -18.72 3.38
CA SER A 136 -14.98 -18.75 4.85
C SER A 136 -13.77 -19.41 5.54
N SER A 137 -13.08 -20.35 4.88
CA SER A 137 -11.87 -20.96 5.43
C SER A 137 -10.71 -19.98 5.61
N ASP A 138 -10.71 -18.87 4.87
CA ASP A 138 -9.60 -17.91 4.88
C ASP A 138 -9.49 -17.10 6.15
N TYR A 139 -10.57 -17.08 6.94
CA TYR A 139 -10.63 -16.40 8.23
C TYR A 139 -9.98 -17.21 9.37
N ASN A 140 -9.57 -18.46 9.10
CA ASN A 140 -8.93 -19.35 10.07
C ASN A 140 -7.50 -19.73 9.65
N ASN A 141 -6.81 -18.81 8.95
CA ASN A 141 -5.46 -19.04 8.45
C ASN A 141 -4.40 -18.86 9.54
N GLY A 142 -3.36 -19.71 9.50
CA GLY A 142 -2.18 -19.57 10.34
C GLY A 142 -1.16 -18.56 9.78
N ASP A 143 -0.16 -18.24 10.58
CA ASP A 143 0.84 -17.20 10.30
C ASP A 143 1.53 -17.35 8.94
N ASP A 144 1.87 -18.57 8.51
CA ASP A 144 2.54 -18.82 7.23
C ASP A 144 1.71 -18.36 6.02
N ILE A 145 0.40 -18.56 6.06
CA ILE A 145 -0.51 -18.15 4.98
C ILE A 145 -0.66 -16.62 5.01
N THR A 146 -0.83 -16.04 6.20
CA THR A 146 -0.87 -14.58 6.39
C THR A 146 0.37 -13.90 5.84
N ASN A 147 1.56 -14.45 6.10
CA ASN A 147 2.82 -13.90 5.61
C ASN A 147 2.94 -13.96 4.07
N LYS A 148 2.49 -15.06 3.45
CA LYS A 148 2.45 -15.19 1.97
C LYS A 148 1.48 -14.19 1.33
N ILE A 149 0.30 -14.03 1.93
CA ILE A 149 -0.70 -13.05 1.50
C ILE A 149 -0.12 -11.64 1.57
N LEU A 150 0.54 -11.29 2.67
CA LEU A 150 1.10 -9.95 2.86
C LEU A 150 2.32 -9.69 1.95
N LEU A 151 3.12 -10.71 1.63
CA LEU A 151 4.15 -10.61 0.60
C LEU A 151 3.54 -10.34 -0.79
N THR A 152 2.50 -11.08 -1.15
CA THR A 152 1.76 -10.89 -2.41
C THR A 152 1.14 -9.50 -2.49
N PHE A 153 0.57 -9.03 -1.37
CA PHE A 153 0.08 -7.67 -1.23
C PHE A 153 1.17 -6.66 -1.55
N MET A 154 2.35 -6.78 -0.93
CA MET A 154 3.44 -5.82 -1.13
C MET A 154 3.93 -5.80 -2.59
N GLN A 155 4.07 -6.97 -3.22
CA GLN A 155 4.45 -7.08 -4.63
C GLN A 155 3.46 -6.33 -5.54
N LYS A 156 2.17 -6.61 -5.39
CA LYS A 156 1.11 -5.96 -6.17
C LYS A 156 0.92 -4.48 -5.82
N TRP A 157 1.12 -4.10 -4.56
CA TRP A 157 1.08 -2.70 -4.14
C TRP A 157 2.21 -1.90 -4.80
N TYR A 158 3.41 -2.47 -4.90
CA TYR A 158 4.52 -1.83 -5.62
C TYR A 158 4.30 -1.76 -7.14
N GLU A 159 3.55 -2.67 -7.74
CA GLU A 159 3.10 -2.51 -9.13
C GLU A 159 2.15 -1.32 -9.28
N LYS A 160 1.27 -1.13 -8.29
CA LYS A 160 0.35 0.01 -8.22
C LYS A 160 1.05 1.34 -7.90
N TYR A 161 2.14 1.30 -7.12
CA TYR A 161 2.94 2.47 -6.72
C TYR A 161 4.43 2.27 -7.04
N PRO A 162 4.81 2.25 -8.33
CA PRO A 162 6.16 1.86 -8.77
C PRO A 162 7.28 2.78 -8.25
N VAL A 163 6.97 4.03 -7.93
CA VAL A 163 7.93 5.02 -7.42
C VAL A 163 8.52 4.66 -6.05
N PHE A 164 7.84 3.80 -5.27
CA PHE A 164 8.33 3.37 -3.96
C PHE A 164 9.21 2.12 -4.00
N LYS A 165 9.34 1.43 -5.14
CA LYS A 165 10.19 0.23 -5.27
C LYS A 165 11.66 0.51 -4.92
N SER A 166 12.13 1.71 -5.24
CA SER A 166 13.52 2.13 -5.02
C SER A 166 13.74 2.86 -3.69
N LYS A 167 12.76 2.85 -2.77
CA LYS A 167 12.83 3.58 -1.50
C LYS A 167 13.21 2.61 -0.38
N ASP A 168 13.92 3.13 0.61
CA ASP A 168 14.18 2.38 1.83
C ASP A 168 12.86 1.97 2.47
N LEU A 169 12.76 0.68 2.82
CA LEU A 169 11.57 0.08 3.41
C LEU A 169 11.83 -0.20 4.89
N TYR A 170 10.97 0.33 5.74
CA TYR A 170 10.94 0.04 7.17
C TYR A 170 9.64 -0.69 7.51
N LEU A 171 9.75 -1.74 8.31
CA LEU A 171 8.61 -2.47 8.86
C LEU A 171 8.44 -2.08 10.33
N ALA A 172 7.26 -1.57 10.66
CA ALA A 172 6.90 -1.12 12.00
C ALA A 172 5.59 -1.76 12.46
N ARG A 173 5.39 -1.84 13.78
CA ARG A 173 4.25 -2.53 14.37
C ARG A 173 3.82 -1.96 15.72
N SER A 174 2.55 -2.16 16.07
CA SER A 174 2.05 -2.11 17.45
C SER A 174 1.69 -3.52 17.96
N SER A 175 1.99 -3.80 19.24
CA SER A 175 1.69 -5.09 19.91
C SER A 175 2.24 -6.33 19.18
N PHE A 176 1.73 -7.55 19.42
CA PHE A 176 2.19 -8.89 19.00
C PHE A 176 2.47 -9.13 17.48
N ALA A 177 2.40 -8.11 16.61
CA ALA A 177 2.35 -8.20 15.13
C ALA A 177 3.62 -8.63 14.37
N GLY A 178 4.78 -8.76 14.99
CA GLY A 178 6.02 -8.76 14.18
C GLY A 178 7.22 -9.45 14.76
N GLU A 179 7.00 -10.49 15.55
CA GLU A 179 8.07 -11.49 15.67
C GLU A 179 8.06 -12.34 14.40
N GLN A 180 6.89 -12.76 13.90
CA GLN A 180 6.79 -13.59 12.70
C GLN A 180 6.89 -12.87 11.34
N PHE A 181 6.33 -11.67 11.17
CA PHE A 181 6.35 -11.01 9.85
C PHE A 181 7.76 -10.52 9.45
N LEU A 182 8.51 -9.94 10.39
CA LEU A 182 9.91 -9.54 10.17
C LEU A 182 10.79 -10.74 9.79
N ILE A 183 10.61 -11.88 10.48
CA ILE A 183 11.33 -13.11 10.17
C ILE A 183 10.93 -13.61 8.77
N SER A 184 9.65 -13.62 8.43
CA SER A 184 9.18 -14.11 7.12
C SER A 184 9.59 -13.18 5.96
N PHE A 185 9.54 -11.86 6.11
CA PHE A 185 10.00 -10.91 5.09
C PHE A 185 11.49 -11.09 4.80
N LEU A 186 12.32 -11.28 5.84
CA LEU A 186 13.76 -11.55 5.69
C LEU A 186 14.05 -12.95 5.09
N LEU A 187 13.27 -13.97 5.46
CA LEU A 187 13.46 -15.35 4.97
C LEU A 187 12.96 -15.54 3.53
N TYR A 188 11.80 -14.96 3.17
CA TYR A 188 11.23 -15.08 1.82
C TYR A 188 11.71 -14.00 0.85
N GLY A 189 12.09 -12.81 1.35
CA GLY A 189 12.71 -11.75 0.54
C GLY A 189 14.16 -12.04 0.15
N SER A 190 14.90 -12.86 0.92
CA SER A 190 16.27 -13.27 0.55
C SER A 190 16.31 -14.40 -0.50
N THR A 191 15.24 -15.20 -0.60
CA THR A 191 15.12 -16.27 -1.60
C THR A 191 14.57 -15.78 -2.94
N SER A 192 13.81 -14.68 -2.96
CA SER A 192 13.50 -13.90 -4.16
C SER A 192 14.42 -12.69 -4.24
N THR A 193 15.69 -12.91 -4.54
CA THR A 193 16.58 -11.82 -4.95
C THR A 193 16.01 -11.20 -6.22
N TYR A 194 16.03 -9.87 -6.30
CA TYR A 194 15.48 -8.97 -7.34
C TYR A 194 14.01 -8.56 -7.15
N PHE A 195 13.81 -7.52 -6.35
CA PHE A 195 12.71 -6.55 -6.54
C PHE A 195 13.13 -5.47 -7.54
#